data_AF-A0A6H1ZEB8-F1
#
_entry.id   AF-A0A6H1ZEB8-F1
#
_cell.length_a   1.000
_cell.length_b   1.000
_cell.length_c   1.000
_cell.angle_alpha   90.00
_cell.angle_beta   90.00
_cell.angle_gamma   90.00
#
_symmetry.space_group_name_H-M   'P 1'
#
loop_
_entity.id
_entity.type
_entity.pdbx_description
1 polymer ?
#
loop_
_entity_poly.entity_id
_entity_poly.type
_entity_poly.pdbx_seq_one_letter_code
_entity_poly.pdbx_strand_id
1 'polypeptide(L)'
;MPIQKPNYDLPEEYRQLALNLDDETLKTDERSISLEEARAHSEAAMRAFMRLKGTDVQPAWFEEFENLWSGGWPWRQAVYIAWAATPREGRRPDSQDDLAKNFLGLTSDRAISTWRKRNPAIDEMIAVLQSAPLLKHRADYFQALDEGARQAGSDYKFFNHLKLTLEILGIYVPISELRALIRKKAGGDLSDMDEMELDLLLKDIQAERKGQAEDKT
;
A
#
# COMPACT_ATOMS: atom_id res chain seq x y z
N MET A 1 -7.75 -15.19 -2.64
CA MET A 1 -7.29 -15.47 -1.26
C MET A 1 -8.39 -14.97 -0.33
N PRO A 2 -9.01 -15.80 0.52
CA PRO A 2 -9.84 -15.27 1.59
C PRO A 2 -8.93 -14.39 2.44
N ILE A 3 -9.31 -13.12 2.62
CA ILE A 3 -8.60 -12.21 3.54
C ILE A 3 -8.75 -12.86 4.91
N GLN A 4 -7.71 -13.54 5.37
CA GLN A 4 -7.69 -14.09 6.72
C GLN A 4 -7.92 -12.91 7.67
N LYS A 5 -8.87 -13.06 8.59
CA LYS A 5 -9.03 -12.12 9.69
C LYS A 5 -7.65 -11.94 10.31
N PRO A 6 -7.06 -10.75 10.22
CA PRO A 6 -5.77 -10.56 10.85
C PRO A 6 -6.01 -10.82 12.34
N ASN A 7 -5.18 -11.69 12.94
CA ASN A 7 -5.29 -12.00 14.35
C ASN A 7 -4.80 -10.79 15.14
N TYR A 8 -5.69 -9.83 15.26
CA TYR A 8 -5.57 -8.66 16.06
C TYR A 8 -5.76 -9.10 17.51
N ASP A 9 -4.71 -9.68 18.10
CA ASP A 9 -4.55 -9.75 19.56
C ASP A 9 -4.23 -8.34 20.08
N LEU A 10 -5.11 -7.43 19.69
CA LEU A 10 -5.14 -6.03 20.04
C LEU A 10 -5.46 -6.00 21.53
N PRO A 11 -4.60 -5.38 22.35
CA PRO A 11 -4.86 -5.15 23.78
C PRO A 11 -6.28 -4.62 23.98
N GLU A 12 -6.89 -4.92 25.13
CA GLU A 12 -8.32 -4.65 25.39
C GLU A 12 -8.71 -3.19 25.12
N GLU A 13 -7.78 -2.26 25.31
CA GLU A 13 -7.84 -0.83 24.97
C GLU A 13 -8.14 -0.56 23.48
N TYR A 14 -7.64 -1.39 22.57
CA TYR A 14 -7.88 -1.29 21.13
C TYR A 14 -9.18 -1.99 20.70
N ARG A 15 -9.65 -2.98 21.47
CA ARG A 15 -11.03 -3.50 21.32
C ARG A 15 -12.05 -2.47 21.81
N GLN A 16 -11.71 -1.68 22.83
CA GLN A 16 -12.50 -0.54 23.29
C GLN A 16 -12.52 0.59 22.26
N LEU A 17 -11.43 0.81 21.50
CA LEU A 17 -11.43 1.65 20.29
C LEU A 17 -12.30 1.06 19.16
N ALA A 18 -12.32 -0.27 18.99
CA ALA A 18 -13.21 -0.96 18.03
C ALA A 18 -14.70 -0.90 18.42
N LEU A 19 -14.99 -0.78 19.72
CA LEU A 19 -16.34 -0.66 20.30
C LEU A 19 -16.74 0.80 20.61
N ASN A 20 -15.95 1.80 20.20
CA ASN A 20 -16.19 3.23 20.46
C ASN A 20 -16.48 3.56 21.95
N LEU A 21 -15.78 2.94 22.90
CA LEU A 21 -15.99 3.22 24.33
C LEU A 21 -15.12 4.36 24.89
N ASP A 22 -13.96 4.65 24.30
CA ASP A 22 -12.99 5.64 24.84
C ASP A 22 -12.36 6.56 23.79
N ASP A 23 -13.10 6.97 22.77
CA ASP A 23 -12.69 8.14 21.99
C ASP A 23 -13.06 9.40 22.77
N GLU A 24 -12.08 9.99 23.48
CA GLU A 24 -12.19 11.31 24.10
C GLU A 24 -12.63 12.41 23.11
N THR A 25 -12.58 12.17 21.80
CA THR A 25 -13.07 13.09 20.77
C THR A 25 -14.60 13.18 20.69
N LEU A 26 -15.34 12.18 21.21
CA LEU A 26 -16.79 12.29 21.45
C LEU A 26 -17.10 13.14 22.69
N LYS A 27 -16.12 13.40 23.55
CA LYS A 27 -16.26 14.25 24.76
C LYS A 27 -15.98 15.73 24.49
N THR A 28 -15.50 16.09 23.29
CA THR A 28 -15.05 17.46 22.99
C THR A 28 -16.14 18.46 22.56
N ASP A 29 -17.39 18.03 22.40
CA ASP A 29 -18.51 18.97 22.31
C ASP A 29 -19.15 19.13 23.69
N GLU A 30 -19.49 20.37 24.06
CA GLU A 30 -19.99 20.86 25.35
C GLU A 30 -21.32 20.24 25.84
N ARG A 31 -21.70 19.08 25.32
CA ARG A 31 -22.78 18.24 25.80
C ARG A 31 -22.20 16.85 25.92
N SER A 32 -22.06 16.36 27.14
CA SER A 32 -21.77 14.97 27.44
C SER A 32 -22.93 14.10 26.93
N ILE A 33 -22.92 13.82 25.62
CA ILE A 33 -23.80 12.87 24.96
C ILE A 33 -23.60 11.55 25.67
N SER A 34 -24.69 10.95 26.13
CA SER A 34 -24.63 9.68 26.87
C SER A 34 -23.99 8.60 25.99
N LEU A 35 -23.28 7.66 26.61
CA LEU A 35 -22.68 6.50 25.93
C LEU A 35 -23.71 5.74 25.07
N GLU A 36 -24.98 5.73 25.51
CA GLU A 36 -26.09 5.14 24.75
C GLU A 36 -26.52 5.98 23.53
N GLU A 37 -26.52 7.31 23.65
CA GLU A 37 -26.84 8.21 22.54
C GLU A 37 -25.76 8.18 21.45
N ALA A 38 -24.49 8.07 21.84
CA ALA A 38 -23.38 7.90 20.90
C ALA A 38 -23.48 6.57 20.12
N ARG A 39 -23.92 5.49 20.78
CA ARG A 39 -24.20 4.19 20.13
C ARG A 39 -25.37 4.31 19.17
N ALA A 40 -26.49 4.90 19.61
CA ALA A 40 -27.66 5.11 18.77
C ALA A 40 -27.32 5.95 17.53
N HIS A 41 -26.52 7.01 17.69
CA HIS A 41 -26.04 7.83 16.57
C HIS A 41 -25.15 7.02 15.61
N SER A 42 -24.25 6.19 16.15
CA SER A 42 -23.41 5.31 15.35
C SER A 42 -24.21 4.27 14.56
N GLU A 43 -25.21 3.66 15.19
CA GLU A 43 -26.09 2.69 14.53
C GLU A 43 -26.95 3.35 13.46
N ALA A 44 -27.45 4.56 13.73
CA ALA A 44 -28.20 5.35 12.76
C ALA A 44 -27.33 5.70 11.53
N ALA A 45 -26.09 6.15 11.76
CA ALA A 45 -25.13 6.42 10.70
C ALA A 45 -24.80 5.17 9.88
N MET A 46 -24.55 4.03 10.54
CA MET A 46 -24.30 2.75 9.86
C MET A 46 -25.50 2.31 9.03
N ARG A 47 -26.73 2.44 9.54
CA ARG A 47 -27.96 2.15 8.78
C ARG A 47 -28.12 3.08 7.59
N ALA A 48 -27.83 4.37 7.74
CA ALA A 48 -27.88 5.33 6.64
C ALA A 48 -26.83 5.00 5.56
N PHE A 49 -25.61 4.65 5.97
CA PHE A 49 -24.55 4.23 5.07
C PHE A 49 -24.92 2.94 4.31
N MET A 50 -25.45 1.94 5.00
CA MET A 50 -25.87 0.68 4.39
C MET A 50 -27.04 0.84 3.41
N ARG A 51 -27.89 1.87 3.57
CA ARG A 51 -28.94 2.19 2.60
C ARG A 51 -28.42 2.72 1.28
N LEU A 52 -27.17 3.19 1.22
CA LEU A 52 -26.53 3.61 -0.03
C LEU A 52 -26.20 2.41 -0.93
N LYS A 53 -26.22 1.18 -0.39
CA LYS A 53 -25.98 -0.05 -1.15
C LYS A 53 -27.03 -0.22 -2.25
N GLY A 54 -26.58 -0.35 -3.50
CA GLY A 54 -27.46 -0.53 -4.66
C GLY A 54 -28.13 0.74 -5.16
N THR A 55 -27.74 1.92 -4.66
CA THR A 55 -28.18 3.22 -5.20
C THR A 55 -27.17 3.76 -6.21
N ASP A 56 -27.60 4.68 -7.08
CA ASP A 56 -26.72 5.37 -8.05
C ASP A 56 -25.64 6.25 -7.37
N VAL A 57 -25.77 6.45 -6.05
CA VAL A 57 -24.83 7.20 -5.21
C VAL A 57 -23.84 6.26 -4.49
N GLN A 58 -23.83 4.96 -4.80
CA GLN A 58 -22.92 4.00 -4.20
C GLN A 58 -21.46 4.38 -4.50
N PRO A 59 -20.61 4.58 -3.47
CA PRO A 59 -19.19 4.86 -3.70
C PRO A 59 -18.49 3.65 -4.34
N ALA A 60 -17.53 3.91 -5.22
CA ALA A 60 -16.78 2.85 -5.91
C ALA A 60 -16.06 1.89 -4.93
N TRP A 61 -15.67 2.39 -3.75
CA TRP A 61 -14.95 1.64 -2.72
C TRP A 61 -15.84 0.83 -1.77
N PHE A 62 -17.14 0.74 -2.06
CA PHE A 62 -18.08 0.05 -1.20
C PHE A 62 -17.80 -1.46 -1.12
N GLU A 63 -17.33 -2.07 -2.22
CA GLU A 63 -16.96 -3.49 -2.25
C GLU A 63 -15.74 -3.77 -1.37
N GLU A 64 -14.72 -2.92 -1.42
CA GLU A 64 -13.55 -2.98 -0.55
C GLU A 64 -13.93 -2.83 0.92
N PHE A 65 -14.88 -1.95 1.23
CA PHE A 65 -15.44 -1.84 2.58
C PHE A 65 -16.07 -3.16 3.04
N GLU A 66 -16.89 -3.83 2.22
CA GLU A 66 -17.51 -5.11 2.59
C GLU A 66 -16.46 -6.21 2.83
N ASN A 67 -15.40 -6.22 2.02
CA ASN A 67 -14.27 -7.13 2.17
C ASN A 67 -13.51 -6.87 3.49
N LEU A 68 -13.29 -5.61 3.84
CA LEU A 68 -12.63 -5.24 5.10
C LEU A 68 -13.52 -5.55 6.32
N TRP A 69 -14.82 -5.27 6.21
CA TRP A 69 -15.76 -5.52 7.30
C TRP A 69 -15.93 -7.03 7.56
N SER A 70 -16.04 -7.84 6.51
CA SER A 70 -16.02 -9.31 6.64
C SER A 70 -14.66 -9.83 7.16
N GLY A 71 -13.57 -9.13 6.86
CA GLY A 71 -12.24 -9.32 7.44
C GLY A 71 -12.11 -8.97 8.93
N GLY A 72 -13.16 -8.46 9.57
CA GLY A 72 -13.18 -8.18 11.01
C GLY A 72 -12.74 -6.77 11.40
N TRP A 73 -12.54 -5.87 10.44
CA TRP A 73 -12.24 -4.47 10.74
C TRP A 73 -13.46 -3.74 11.34
N PRO A 74 -13.26 -2.82 12.30
CA PRO A 74 -14.34 -1.95 12.78
C PRO A 74 -14.91 -1.14 11.62
N TRP A 75 -16.23 -1.08 11.49
CA TRP A 75 -16.87 -0.56 10.27
C TRP A 75 -16.40 0.86 9.90
N ARG A 76 -16.19 1.76 10.88
CA ARG A 76 -15.70 3.13 10.62
C ARG A 76 -14.27 3.15 10.07
N GLN A 77 -13.41 2.31 10.62
CA GLN A 77 -12.03 2.16 10.14
C GLN A 77 -12.03 1.49 8.76
N ALA A 78 -12.87 0.48 8.55
CA ALA A 78 -13.03 -0.17 7.24
C ALA A 78 -13.49 0.82 6.16
N VAL A 79 -14.47 1.68 6.45
CA VAL A 79 -14.91 2.75 5.54
C VAL A 79 -13.77 3.71 5.24
N TYR A 80 -13.02 4.15 6.26
CA TYR A 80 -11.87 5.03 6.05
C TYR A 80 -10.78 4.38 5.18
N ILE A 81 -10.42 3.13 5.47
CA ILE A 81 -9.39 2.38 4.73
C ILE A 81 -9.81 2.23 3.26
N ALA A 82 -11.05 1.82 3.00
CA ALA A 82 -11.58 1.66 1.64
C ALA A 82 -11.57 3.00 0.87
N TRP A 83 -12.03 4.08 1.51
CA TRP A 83 -12.01 5.42 0.94
C TRP A 83 -10.59 5.91 0.65
N ALA A 84 -9.65 5.73 1.59
CA ALA A 84 -8.27 6.18 1.46
C ALA A 84 -7.46 5.37 0.43
N ALA A 85 -7.78 4.08 0.27
CA ALA A 85 -7.19 3.22 -0.75
C ALA A 85 -7.60 3.62 -2.18
N THR A 86 -8.73 4.31 -2.33
CA THR A 86 -9.22 4.76 -3.65
C THR A 86 -8.36 5.90 -4.21
N PRO A 87 -8.03 5.89 -5.52
CA PRO A 87 -7.37 7.01 -6.19
C PRO A 87 -8.14 8.32 -6.03
N ARG A 88 -7.43 9.45 -5.98
CA ARG A 88 -8.05 10.78 -5.74
C ARG A 88 -9.15 11.13 -6.74
N GLU A 89 -8.99 10.75 -8.01
CA GLU A 89 -9.95 11.08 -9.08
C GLU A 89 -11.30 10.35 -8.93
N GLY A 90 -11.32 9.18 -8.30
CA GLY A 90 -12.54 8.38 -8.09
C GLY A 90 -13.07 8.42 -6.66
N ARG A 91 -12.46 9.24 -5.80
CA ARG A 91 -12.74 9.25 -4.37
C ARG A 91 -13.96 10.12 -4.09
N ARG A 92 -15.04 9.51 -3.62
CA ARG A 92 -16.20 10.21 -3.07
C ARG A 92 -16.42 9.80 -1.62
N PRO A 93 -16.59 10.75 -0.68
CA PRO A 93 -16.46 12.21 -0.82
C PRO A 93 -15.00 12.67 -1.04
N ASP A 94 -14.80 13.91 -1.49
CA ASP A 94 -13.46 14.40 -1.88
C ASP A 94 -12.55 14.67 -0.68
N SER A 95 -13.13 15.02 0.47
CA SER A 95 -12.40 15.37 1.69
C SER A 95 -12.63 14.37 2.83
N GLN A 96 -11.61 14.24 3.69
CA GLN A 96 -11.68 13.40 4.89
C GLN A 96 -12.72 13.94 5.89
N ASP A 97 -12.88 15.25 5.97
CA ASP A 97 -13.87 15.89 6.85
C ASP A 97 -15.31 15.62 6.38
N ASP A 98 -15.55 15.62 5.07
CA ASP A 98 -16.84 15.24 4.50
C ASP A 98 -17.16 13.77 4.71
N LEU A 99 -16.15 12.88 4.65
CA LEU A 99 -16.32 11.47 5.01
C LEU A 99 -16.73 11.34 6.48
N ALA A 100 -16.01 12.04 7.36
CA ALA A 100 -16.26 12.01 8.80
C ALA A 100 -17.71 12.44 9.12
N LYS A 101 -18.15 13.56 8.56
CA LYS A 101 -19.46 14.15 8.85
C LYS A 101 -20.62 13.43 8.16
N ASN A 102 -20.51 13.23 6.84
CA ASN A 102 -21.65 12.78 6.03
C ASN A 102 -21.81 11.25 6.01
N PHE A 103 -20.74 10.50 6.23
CA PHE A 103 -20.76 9.03 6.13
C PHE A 103 -20.56 8.33 7.47
N LEU A 104 -19.63 8.82 8.30
CA LEU A 104 -19.28 8.18 9.56
C LEU A 104 -20.09 8.68 10.76
N GLY A 105 -20.83 9.78 10.60
CA GLY A 105 -21.56 10.41 11.70
C GLY A 105 -20.64 10.89 12.82
N LEU A 106 -19.46 11.40 12.44
CA LEU A 106 -18.50 12.07 13.30
C LEU A 106 -18.66 13.59 13.20
N THR A 107 -18.25 14.31 14.23
CA THR A 107 -18.29 15.79 14.23
C THR A 107 -17.12 16.39 13.45
N SER A 108 -15.98 15.68 13.40
CA SER A 108 -14.77 16.10 12.69
C SER A 108 -13.88 14.92 12.30
N ASP A 109 -12.92 15.19 11.42
CA ASP A 109 -11.87 14.26 11.00
C ASP A 109 -10.80 13.96 12.07
N ARG A 110 -10.85 14.62 13.24
CA ARG A 110 -9.87 14.43 14.33
C ARG A 110 -9.84 13.01 14.84
N ALA A 111 -11.00 12.36 14.95
CA ALA A 111 -11.09 10.96 15.37
C ALA A 111 -10.30 10.05 14.41
N ILE A 112 -10.41 10.29 13.09
CA ILE A 112 -9.67 9.54 12.07
C ILE A 112 -8.16 9.74 12.24
N SER A 113 -7.71 10.98 12.47
CA SER A 113 -6.29 11.25 12.73
C SER A 113 -5.78 10.53 13.98
N THR A 114 -6.59 10.44 15.03
CA THR A 114 -6.26 9.70 16.25
C THR A 114 -6.16 8.21 15.99
N TRP A 115 -7.10 7.63 15.22
CA TRP A 115 -7.07 6.21 14.86
C TRP A 115 -5.79 5.83 14.13
N ARG A 116 -5.37 6.63 13.15
CA ARG A 116 -4.12 6.39 12.40
C ARG A 116 -2.88 6.43 13.28
N LYS A 117 -2.82 7.38 14.20
CA LYS A 117 -1.69 7.50 15.15
C LYS A 117 -1.61 6.31 16.10
N ARG A 118 -2.76 5.79 16.55
CA ARG A 118 -2.83 4.68 17.50
C ARG A 118 -2.73 3.31 16.83
N ASN A 119 -3.19 3.18 15.59
CA ASN A 119 -3.21 1.93 14.84
C ASN A 119 -2.50 2.08 13.48
N PRO A 120 -1.18 1.82 13.41
CA PRO A 120 -0.42 1.91 12.16
C PRO A 120 -0.88 0.87 11.12
N ALA A 121 -1.55 -0.21 11.54
CA ALA A 121 -2.08 -1.22 10.61
C ALA A 121 -3.12 -0.63 9.63
N ILE A 122 -3.73 0.51 9.97
CA ILE A 122 -4.62 1.24 9.05
C ILE A 122 -3.84 1.69 7.81
N ASP A 123 -2.68 2.32 8.02
CA ASP A 123 -1.84 2.83 6.92
C ASP A 123 -1.21 1.67 6.13
N GLU A 124 -0.81 0.60 6.81
CA GLU A 124 -0.33 -0.63 6.15
C GLU A 124 -1.40 -1.25 5.25
N MET A 125 -2.64 -1.38 5.74
CA MET A 125 -3.74 -1.92 4.95
C MET A 125 -4.08 -1.04 3.74
N ILE A 126 -4.02 0.29 3.89
CA ILE A 126 -4.18 1.21 2.76
C ILE A 126 -3.11 0.94 1.69
N ALA A 127 -1.84 0.78 2.10
CA ALA A 127 -0.75 0.48 1.17
C ALA A 127 -0.92 -0.90 0.48
N VAL A 128 -1.39 -1.90 1.21
CA VAL A 128 -1.70 -3.23 0.65
C VAL A 128 -2.81 -3.13 -0.39
N LEU A 129 -3.91 -2.42 -0.09
CA LEU A 129 -5.01 -2.27 -1.03
C LEU A 129 -4.61 -1.46 -2.28
N GLN A 130 -3.77 -0.44 -2.13
CA GLN A 130 -3.26 0.33 -3.26
C GLN A 130 -2.29 -0.47 -4.14
N SER A 131 -1.53 -1.39 -3.55
CA SER A 131 -0.58 -2.25 -4.30
C SER A 131 -1.23 -3.50 -4.89
N ALA A 132 -2.36 -3.97 -4.35
CA ALA A 132 -3.03 -5.17 -4.79
C ALA A 132 -3.38 -5.18 -6.30
N PRO A 133 -3.92 -4.10 -6.90
CA PRO A 133 -4.14 -4.04 -8.35
C PRO A 133 -2.85 -4.19 -9.16
N LEU A 134 -1.75 -3.55 -8.72
CA LEU A 134 -0.45 -3.65 -9.39
C LEU A 134 0.07 -5.10 -9.38
N LEU A 135 -0.10 -5.80 -8.26
CA LEU A 135 0.32 -7.20 -8.13
C LEU A 135 -0.57 -8.15 -8.94
N LYS A 136 -1.87 -7.84 -9.08
CA LYS A 136 -2.79 -8.62 -9.92
C LYS A 136 -2.38 -8.59 -11.39
N HIS A 137 -1.95 -7.43 -11.88
CA HIS A 137 -1.52 -7.22 -13.27
C HIS A 137 -0.04 -7.51 -13.52
N ARG A 138 0.70 -8.04 -12.52
CA ARG A 138 2.14 -8.31 -12.64
C ARG A 138 2.49 -9.16 -13.86
N ALA A 139 1.67 -10.18 -14.16
CA ALA A 139 1.89 -11.07 -15.29
C ALA A 139 1.74 -10.33 -16.62
N ASP A 140 0.71 -9.49 -16.72
CA ASP A 140 0.46 -8.65 -17.91
C ASP A 140 1.63 -7.69 -18.15
N TYR A 141 2.20 -7.11 -17.08
CA TYR A 141 3.38 -6.25 -17.19
C TYR A 141 4.61 -7.00 -17.68
N PHE A 142 4.85 -8.24 -17.21
CA PHE A 142 5.95 -9.07 -17.71
C PHE A 142 5.74 -9.48 -19.17
N GLN A 143 4.50 -9.77 -19.58
CA GLN A 143 4.19 -10.07 -20.97
C GLN A 143 4.41 -8.86 -21.89
N ALA A 144 3.96 -7.67 -21.47
CA ALA A 144 4.20 -6.44 -22.20
C ALA A 144 5.69 -6.12 -22.32
N LEU A 145 6.47 -6.42 -21.28
CA LEU A 145 7.92 -6.26 -21.29
C LEU A 145 8.60 -7.21 -22.27
N ASP A 146 8.22 -8.49 -22.30
CA ASP A 146 8.73 -9.49 -23.25
C ASP A 146 8.40 -9.10 -24.70
N GLU A 147 7.16 -8.68 -24.97
CA GLU A 147 6.75 -8.23 -26.30
C GLU A 147 7.54 -6.99 -26.75
N GLY A 148 7.74 -6.02 -25.86
CA GLY A 148 8.61 -4.88 -26.13
C GLY A 148 10.05 -5.30 -26.42
N ALA A 149 10.60 -6.25 -25.66
CA ALA A 149 11.96 -6.76 -25.87
C ALA A 149 12.11 -7.43 -27.24
N ARG A 150 11.10 -8.15 -27.73
CA ARG A 150 11.09 -8.73 -29.09
C ARG A 150 11.09 -7.66 -30.18
N GLN A 151 10.31 -6.60 -29.98
CA GLN A 151 10.20 -5.49 -30.95
C GLN A 151 11.44 -4.60 -30.99
N ALA A 152 12.28 -4.61 -29.94
CA ALA A 152 13.49 -3.81 -29.84
C ALA A 152 14.52 -4.09 -30.95
N GLY A 153 14.49 -5.28 -31.57
CA GLY A 153 15.34 -5.60 -32.72
C GLY A 153 14.94 -4.85 -34.01
N SER A 154 13.70 -4.34 -34.05
CA SER A 154 13.12 -3.64 -35.20
C SER A 154 12.85 -2.14 -34.96
N ASP A 155 12.48 -1.75 -33.74
CA ASP A 155 12.20 -0.35 -33.38
C ASP A 155 12.97 0.04 -32.12
N TYR A 156 13.77 1.11 -32.23
CA TYR A 156 14.61 1.63 -31.16
C TYR A 156 13.79 2.08 -29.93
N LYS A 157 12.51 2.45 -30.10
CA LYS A 157 11.64 2.88 -29.00
C LYS A 157 11.49 1.82 -27.91
N PHE A 158 11.59 0.55 -28.28
CA PHE A 158 11.46 -0.56 -27.35
C PHE A 158 12.80 -1.02 -26.77
N PHE A 159 13.92 -0.38 -27.12
CA PHE A 159 15.24 -0.72 -26.56
C PHE A 159 15.28 -0.62 -25.03
N ASN A 160 14.52 0.31 -24.45
CA ASN A 160 14.40 0.43 -22.99
C ASN A 160 13.77 -0.81 -22.34
N HIS A 161 12.80 -1.46 -23.00
CA HIS A 161 12.19 -2.70 -22.51
C HIS A 161 13.18 -3.86 -22.55
N LEU A 162 13.96 -3.98 -23.63
CA LEU A 162 15.03 -4.98 -23.71
C LEU A 162 16.09 -4.76 -22.63
N LYS A 163 16.56 -3.52 -22.48
CA LYS A 163 17.53 -3.15 -21.45
C LYS A 163 17.04 -3.49 -20.05
N LEU A 164 15.81 -3.09 -19.71
CA LEU A 164 15.20 -3.40 -18.42
C LEU A 164 15.05 -4.91 -18.20
N THR A 165 14.70 -5.67 -19.25
CA THR A 165 14.63 -7.13 -19.18
C THR A 165 15.98 -7.74 -18.83
N LEU A 166 17.05 -7.30 -19.50
CA LEU A 166 18.41 -7.77 -19.23
C LEU A 166 18.90 -7.37 -17.82
N GLU A 167 18.47 -6.21 -17.31
CA GLU A 167 18.73 -5.78 -15.93
C GLU A 167 18.02 -6.68 -14.91
N ILE A 168 16.72 -6.96 -15.11
CA ILE A 168 15.93 -7.85 -14.24
C ILE A 168 16.49 -9.27 -14.23
N LEU A 169 16.92 -9.78 -15.39
CA LEU A 169 17.57 -11.09 -15.50
C LEU A 169 19.01 -11.11 -14.95
N GLY A 170 19.57 -9.94 -14.59
CA GLY A 170 20.93 -9.81 -14.10
C GLY A 170 22.02 -10.03 -15.15
N ILE A 171 21.64 -10.10 -16.44
CA ILE A 171 22.57 -10.28 -17.57
C ILE A 171 23.30 -8.96 -17.86
N TYR A 172 22.65 -7.83 -17.63
CA TYR A 172 23.21 -6.50 -17.83
C TYR A 172 23.31 -5.73 -16.51
N VAL A 173 24.46 -5.08 -16.29
CA VAL A 173 24.69 -4.18 -15.17
C VAL A 173 24.99 -2.78 -15.73
N PRO A 174 24.25 -1.74 -15.32
CA PRO A 174 24.53 -0.37 -15.73
C PRO A 174 25.95 0.06 -15.34
N ILE A 175 26.65 0.73 -16.27
CA ILE A 175 28.02 1.21 -16.06
C ILE A 175 28.15 2.09 -14.80
N SER A 176 27.12 2.88 -14.47
CA SER A 176 27.11 3.69 -13.25
C SER A 176 27.10 2.86 -11.96
N GLU A 177 26.38 1.74 -11.95
CA GLU A 177 26.35 0.81 -10.82
C GLU A 177 27.67 0.04 -10.74
N LEU A 178 28.19 -0.40 -11.88
CA LEU A 178 29.50 -1.06 -11.99
C LEU A 178 30.62 -0.14 -11.44
N ARG A 179 30.65 1.13 -11.85
CA ARG A 179 31.60 2.14 -11.34
C ARG A 179 31.45 2.36 -9.84
N ALA A 180 30.23 2.35 -9.30
CA ALA A 180 30.00 2.51 -7.86
C ALA A 180 30.49 1.29 -7.05
N LEU A 181 30.22 0.07 -7.55
CA LEU A 181 30.71 -1.18 -6.94
C LEU A 181 32.24 -1.24 -6.96
N ILE A 182 32.85 -0.85 -8.08
CA ILE A 182 34.30 -0.82 -8.22
C ILE A 182 34.90 0.25 -7.32
N ARG A 183 34.35 1.48 -7.27
CA ARG A 183 34.86 2.53 -6.39
C ARG A 183 34.78 2.15 -4.91
N LYS A 184 33.76 1.39 -4.51
CA LYS A 184 33.61 0.84 -3.16
C LYS A 184 34.66 -0.24 -2.84
N LYS A 185 35.11 -1.00 -3.84
CA LYS A 185 35.99 -2.16 -3.66
C LYS A 185 37.47 -1.91 -3.96
N ALA A 186 37.78 -1.12 -5.01
CA ALA A 186 39.14 -0.82 -5.46
C ALA A 186 39.68 0.52 -4.92
N GLY A 187 38.83 1.41 -4.41
CA GLY A 187 39.26 2.71 -3.85
C GLY A 187 39.90 3.68 -4.85
N GLY A 188 39.96 3.37 -6.15
CA GLY A 188 40.66 4.13 -7.19
C GLY A 188 39.99 4.06 -8.56
N ASP A 189 40.52 4.85 -9.52
CA ASP A 189 39.99 5.00 -10.90
C ASP A 189 40.40 3.82 -11.79
N LEU A 190 39.51 3.44 -12.71
CA LEU A 190 39.55 2.19 -13.48
C LEU A 190 40.55 2.18 -14.64
N SER A 191 41.05 3.35 -15.03
CA SER A 191 41.96 3.51 -16.16
C SER A 191 43.32 2.83 -15.94
N ASP A 192 43.64 2.52 -14.69
CA ASP A 192 44.98 2.10 -14.27
C ASP A 192 45.05 0.61 -13.89
N MET A 193 43.92 -0.11 -13.96
CA MET A 193 43.83 -1.53 -13.62
C MET A 193 44.07 -2.42 -14.85
N ASP A 194 44.81 -3.51 -14.67
CA ASP A 194 45.06 -4.46 -15.76
C ASP A 194 43.82 -5.34 -16.06
N GLU A 195 43.78 -5.91 -17.26
CA GLU A 195 42.64 -6.71 -17.75
C GLU A 195 42.35 -7.97 -16.89
N MET A 196 43.38 -8.51 -16.24
CA MET A 196 43.32 -9.65 -15.33
C MET A 196 42.80 -9.26 -13.94
N GLU A 197 43.16 -8.07 -13.43
CA GLU A 197 42.61 -7.50 -12.21
C GLU A 197 41.11 -7.16 -12.35
N LEU A 198 40.72 -6.69 -13.54
CA LEU A 198 39.32 -6.46 -13.89
C LEU A 198 38.52 -7.77 -13.93
N ASP A 199 39.08 -8.84 -14.49
CA ASP A 199 38.42 -10.14 -14.56
C ASP A 199 38.27 -10.80 -13.17
N LEU A 200 39.23 -10.60 -12.28
CA LEU A 200 39.15 -11.01 -10.87
C LEU A 200 38.06 -10.25 -10.11
N LEU A 201 38.00 -8.92 -10.27
CA LEU A 201 36.94 -8.09 -9.69
C LEU A 201 35.55 -8.52 -10.18
N LEU A 202 35.43 -8.83 -11.47
CA LEU A 202 34.17 -9.26 -12.07
C LEU A 202 33.72 -10.62 -11.53
N LYS A 203 34.64 -11.58 -11.37
CA LYS A 203 34.37 -12.88 -10.74
C LYS A 203 33.93 -12.74 -9.28
N ASP A 204 34.56 -11.86 -8.52
CA ASP A 204 34.16 -11.63 -7.13
C ASP A 204 32.77 -10.98 -7.01
N ILE A 205 32.46 -9.98 -7.87
CA ILE A 205 31.14 -9.32 -7.88
C ILE A 205 30.04 -10.34 -8.23
N GLN A 206 30.32 -11.25 -9.16
CA GLN A 206 29.41 -12.33 -9.50
C GLN A 206 29.22 -13.34 -8.35
N ALA A 207 30.27 -13.62 -7.58
CA ALA A 207 30.21 -14.51 -6.41
C ALA A 207 29.39 -13.89 -5.26
N GLU A 208 29.59 -12.60 -4.95
CA GLU A 208 28.81 -11.89 -3.93
C GLU A 208 27.31 -11.83 -4.28
N ARG A 209 26.98 -11.67 -5.56
CA ARG A 209 25.57 -11.68 -6.02
C ARG A 209 24.94 -13.07 -5.96
N LYS A 210 25.68 -14.15 -6.25
CA LYS A 210 25.18 -15.52 -6.03
C LYS A 210 24.88 -15.77 -4.56
N GLY A 211 25.76 -15.34 -3.65
CA GLY A 211 25.52 -15.44 -2.21
C GLY A 211 24.28 -14.65 -1.76
N GLN A 212 24.07 -13.43 -2.26
CA GLN A 212 22.88 -12.62 -1.94
C GLN A 212 21.57 -13.14 -2.55
N ALA A 213 21.63 -13.95 -3.60
CA ALA A 213 20.47 -14.62 -4.18
C ALA A 213 20.08 -15.88 -3.38
N GLU A 214 21.07 -16.61 -2.85
CA GLU A 214 20.85 -17.79 -2.01
C GLU A 214 20.35 -17.43 -0.60
N ASP A 215 20.79 -16.31 -0.02
CA ASP A 215 20.39 -15.85 1.33
C ASP A 215 18.98 -15.21 1.37
N LYS A 216 18.33 -15.04 0.20
CA LYS A 216 16.98 -14.47 0.05
C LYS A 216 15.92 -15.50 -0.35
N THR A 217 16.28 -16.79 -0.41
CA THR A 217 15.36 -17.90 -0.69
C THR A 217 15.04 -18.64 0.60
#